data_AF-A0A964C213-F1
#
_entry.id   AF-A0A964C213-F1
#
_cell.length_a   1.000
_cell.length_b   1.000
_cell.length_c   1.000
_cell.angle_alpha   90.00
_cell.angle_beta   90.00
_cell.angle_gamma   90.00
#
_symmetry.space_group_name_H-M   'P 1'
#
loop_
_entity.id
_entity.type
_entity.pdbx_description
1 polymer ?
#
loop_
_entity_poly.entity_id
_entity_poly.type
_entity_poly.pdbx_seq_one_letter_code
_entity_poly.pdbx_strand_id
1 'polypeptide(L)' 'MNKPNTDSDKLNTVGWETIDWRKVERYVFKQQKRIYGASRQGDKRRVRQLQKTLMNSWSNKVLAVRRVTQDNRGSAT' A
#
# COMPACT_ATOMS: atom_id res chain seq x y z
N MET A 1 -9.46 -43.83 -11.67
CA MET A 1 -9.30 -42.45 -12.17
C MET A 1 -8.56 -41.65 -11.11
N ASN A 2 -7.26 -41.41 -11.33
CA ASN A 2 -6.40 -40.72 -10.36
C ASN A 2 -6.61 -39.21 -10.52
N LYS A 3 -7.13 -38.54 -9.50
CA LYS A 3 -7.27 -37.09 -9.46
C LYS A 3 -5.88 -36.45 -9.48
N PRO A 4 -5.59 -35.46 -10.33
CA PRO A 4 -4.31 -34.79 -10.30
C PRO A 4 -4.13 -34.07 -8.96
N ASN A 5 -2.99 -34.33 -8.32
CA ASN A 5 -2.60 -33.76 -7.03
C ASN A 5 -2.57 -32.22 -7.14
N THR A 6 -3.59 -31.57 -6.59
CA THR A 6 -3.87 -30.13 -6.74
C THR A 6 -3.07 -29.31 -5.73
N ASP A 7 -1.77 -29.61 -5.58
CA ASP A 7 -0.89 -28.91 -4.64
C ASP A 7 0.37 -28.33 -5.31
N SER A 8 0.60 -28.58 -6.61
CA SER A 8 1.83 -28.15 -7.30
C SER A 8 1.76 -26.78 -7.99
N ASP A 9 0.59 -26.17 -8.14
CA ASP A 9 0.42 -24.86 -8.81
C ASP A 9 -0.14 -23.79 -7.87
N LYS A 10 0.28 -23.79 -6.60
CA LYS A 10 0.15 -22.59 -5.77
C LYS A 10 1.15 -21.56 -6.28
N LEU A 11 0.77 -20.87 -7.35
CA LEU A 11 1.30 -19.57 -7.70
C LEU A 11 1.46 -18.81 -6.38
N ASN A 12 2.65 -18.26 -6.11
CA ASN A 12 2.94 -17.41 -4.93
C ASN A 12 2.19 -16.07 -5.03
N THR A 13 0.90 -16.11 -5.36
CA THR A 13 -0.01 -14.99 -5.33
C THR A 13 -0.27 -14.74 -3.86
N VAL A 14 0.45 -13.76 -3.30
CA VAL A 14 0.15 -13.18 -1.99
C VAL A 14 -1.27 -12.63 -2.09
N GLY A 15 -2.26 -13.43 -1.71
CA GLY A 15 -3.68 -13.05 -1.82
C GLY A 15 -3.95 -11.82 -0.95
N TRP A 16 -4.92 -10.98 -1.34
CA TRP A 16 -5.29 -9.77 -0.60
C TRP A 16 -5.52 -10.01 0.90
N GLU A 17 -5.96 -11.21 1.26
CA GLU A 17 -6.23 -11.65 2.64
C GLU A 17 -4.95 -11.86 3.47
N THR A 18 -3.82 -12.12 2.83
CA THR A 18 -2.54 -12.39 3.50
C THR A 18 -1.76 -11.13 3.87
N ILE A 19 -2.22 -9.96 3.41
CA ILE A 19 -1.57 -8.68 3.66
C ILE A 19 -1.98 -8.17 5.05
N ASP A 20 -0.99 -7.91 5.92
CA ASP A 20 -1.21 -7.17 7.16
C ASP A 20 -1.49 -5.68 6.86
N TRP A 21 -2.77 -5.37 6.69
CA TRP A 21 -3.26 -4.02 6.41
C TRP A 21 -2.91 -3.01 7.49
N ARG A 22 -2.92 -3.42 8.77
CA ARG A 22 -2.58 -2.53 9.88
C ARG A 22 -1.13 -2.07 9.80
N LYS A 23 -0.21 -2.97 9.41
CA LYS A 23 1.20 -2.64 9.22
C LYS A 23 1.40 -1.71 8.02
N VAL A 24 0.72 -1.97 6.92
CA VAL A 24 0.75 -1.13 5.70
C VAL A 24 0.27 0.29 6.01
N GLU A 25 -0.89 0.43 6.64
CA GLU A 25 -1.47 1.73 6.99
C GLU A 25 -0.59 2.50 7.98
N ARG A 26 -0.06 1.82 9.01
CA ARG A 26 0.84 2.43 9.99
C ARG A 26 2.11 2.98 9.33
N TYR A 27 2.68 2.25 8.37
CA TYR A 27 3.85 2.72 7.63
C TYR A 27 3.53 3.99 6.84
N VAL A 28 2.45 3.98 6.06
CA VAL A 28 2.01 5.13 5.25
C VAL A 28 1.76 6.35 6.14
N PHE A 29 1.02 6.17 7.24
CA PHE A 29 0.72 7.23 8.20
C PHE A 29 1.97 7.86 8.82
N LYS A 30 2.98 7.04 9.18
CA LYS A 30 4.25 7.53 9.71
C LYS A 30 4.98 8.42 8.70
N GLN A 31 5.00 8.04 7.42
CA GLN A 31 5.62 8.86 6.38
C GLN A 31 4.84 10.17 6.16
N GLN A 32 3.51 10.12 6.14
CA GLN A 32 2.66 11.32 6.03
C GLN A 32 2.91 12.29 7.19
N LYS A 33 3.02 11.80 8.43
CA LYS A 33 3.39 12.65 9.58
C LYS A 33 4.77 13.30 9.42
N ARG A 34 5.75 12.58 8.88
CA ARG A 34 7.09 13.14 8.62
C ARG A 34 7.05 14.22 7.54
N ILE A 35 6.27 14.00 6.48
CA ILE A 35 6.04 15.00 5.42
C ILE A 35 5.41 16.25 6.02
N TYR A 36 4.37 16.08 6.85
CA TYR A 36 3.72 17.20 7.53
C TYR A 36 4.69 17.97 8.44
N GLY A 37 5.50 17.27 9.24
CA GLY A 37 6.52 17.89 10.09
C GLY A 37 7.56 18.69 9.29
N ALA A 38 8.11 18.11 8.22
CA ALA A 38 9.05 18.79 7.34
C ALA A 38 8.42 20.01 6.63
N SER A 39 7.15 19.90 6.22
CA SER A 39 6.40 21.00 5.61
C SER A 39 6.21 22.15 6.58
N ARG A 40 5.89 21.86 7.85
CA ARG A 40 5.74 22.91 8.89
C ARG A 40 7.03 23.67 9.16
N GLN A 41 8.17 23.00 9.03
CA GLN A 41 9.50 23.62 9.18
C GLN A 41 9.95 24.39 7.94
N GLY A 42 9.18 24.35 6.84
CA GLY A 42 9.56 25.00 5.57
C GLY A 42 10.63 24.25 4.76
N ASP A 43 11.03 23.05 5.18
CA ASP A 43 12.06 22.25 4.50
C ASP A 43 11.48 21.55 3.25
N LYS A 44 11.38 22.31 2.17
CA LYS A 44 10.86 21.86 0.87
C LYS A 44 11.68 20.70 0.29
N ARG A 45 13.00 20.69 0.51
CA ARG A 45 13.88 19.60 0.00
C ARG A 45 13.55 18.29 0.70
N ARG A 46 13.38 18.33 2.02
CA ARG A 46 13.03 17.16 2.81
C ARG A 46 11.63 16.64 2.51
N VAL A 47 10.66 17.54 2.32
CA VAL A 47 9.30 17.18 1.87
C VAL A 47 9.35 16.37 0.56
N ARG A 48 10.04 16.88 -0.47
CA ARG A 48 10.14 16.20 -1.77
C ARG A 48 10.80 14.82 -1.66
N GLN A 49 11.86 14.69 -0.87
CA GLN A 49 12.52 13.40 -0.62
C GLN A 49 11.59 12.39 0.05
N LEU A 50 10.85 12.82 1.07
CA LEU A 50 9.92 11.96 1.80
C LEU A 50 8.72 11.56 0.93
N GLN A 51 8.19 12.48 0.12
CA GLN A 51 7.16 12.17 -0.88
C GLN A 51 7.64 11.14 -1.89
N LYS A 52 8.83 11.32 -2.47
CA LYS A 52 9.42 10.35 -3.41
C LYS A 52 9.57 8.96 -2.76
N THR A 53 10.03 8.92 -1.51
CA THR A 53 10.14 7.67 -0.73
C THR A 53 8.78 7.01 -0.53
N LEU A 54 7.75 7.78 -0.15
CA LEU A 54 6.40 7.27 0.07
C LEU A 54 5.81 6.70 -1.23
N MET A 55 5.87 7.45 -2.33
CA MET A 55 5.32 7.04 -3.64
C MET A 55 5.96 5.76 -4.17
N ASN A 56 7.25 5.56 -3.92
CA ASN A 56 7.97 4.37 -4.37
C ASN A 56 7.75 3.13 -3.49
N SER A 57 7.19 3.29 -2.28
CA SER A 57 7.03 2.18 -1.34
C SER A 57 5.90 1.21 -1.74
N TRP A 58 6.16 -0.09 -1.56
CA TRP A 58 5.16 -1.13 -1.79
C TRP A 58 3.90 -0.93 -0.96
N SER A 59 4.05 -0.59 0.34
CA SER A 59 2.93 -0.32 1.25
C SER A 59 2.02 0.80 0.74
N ASN A 60 2.57 1.87 0.15
CA ASN A 60 1.75 2.94 -0.40
C ASN A 60 1.01 2.49 -1.66
N LYS A 61 1.70 1.76 -2.56
CA LYS A 61 1.11 1.25 -3.80
C LYS A 61 -0.04 0.27 -3.51
N VAL A 62 0.17 -0.70 -2.64
CA VAL A 62 -0.85 -1.71 -2.32
C VAL A 62 -2.06 -1.12 -1.60
N LEU A 63 -1.84 -0.13 -0.72
CA LEU A 63 -2.93 0.60 -0.06
C LEU A 63 -3.74 1.44 -1.06
N ALA A 64 -3.07 2.06 -2.04
CA ALA A 64 -3.73 2.83 -3.09
C ALA A 64 -4.60 1.92 -3.99
N VAL A 65 -4.07 0.77 -4.40
CA VAL A 65 -4.84 -0.20 -5.19
C VAL A 65 -6.06 -0.69 -4.41
N ARG A 66 -5.88 -1.12 -3.14
CA ARG A 66 -6.99 -1.55 -2.29
C ARG A 66 -8.10 -0.51 -2.22
N ARG A 67 -7.73 0.76 -1.99
CA ARG A 67 -8.71 1.85 -1.94
C ARG A 67 -9.52 1.96 -3.22
N VAL A 68 -8.87 1.91 -4.38
CA VAL A 68 -9.55 2.00 -5.67
C VAL A 68 -10.41 0.77 -5.97
N THR A 69 -9.95 -0.43 -5.62
CA THR A 69 -10.59 -1.68 -6.02
C THR A 69 -11.65 -2.19 -5.03
N GLN A 70 -11.54 -1.85 -3.75
CA GLN A 70 -12.40 -2.40 -2.69
C GLN A 70 -13.19 -1.31 -1.96
N ASP A 71 -12.55 -0.20 -1.61
CA ASP A 71 -13.19 0.83 -0.77
C ASP A 71 -13.97 1.87 -1.60
N ASN A 72 -13.56 2.09 -2.85
CA ASN A 72 -14.19 3.04 -3.74
C ASN A 72 -15.46 2.41 -4.30
N ARG A 73 -16.62 2.70 -3.68
CA ARG A 73 -17.95 2.21 -4.10
C ARG A 73 -18.45 2.78 -5.43
N GLY A 74 -17.55 3.40 -6.21
CA GLY A 74 -17.88 4.24 -7.35
C GLY A 74 -18.51 5.56 -6.91
N SER A 75 -18.18 6.63 -7.62
CA SER A 75 -19.11 7.74 -7.71
C SER A 75 -20.30 7.21 -8.51
N ALA A 76 -21.30 6.68 -7.82
CA ALA A 76 -22.63 6.61 -8.39
C ALA A 76 -23.05 8.06 -8.58
N THR A 77 -23.05 8.50 -9.84
CA THR A 77 -23.77 9.69 -10.29
C THR A 77 -25.22 9.60 -9.82
#